data_AF-A0A645EK58-F1
#
_entry.id   AF-A0A645EK58-F1
#
_cell.length_a   1.000
_cell.length_b   1.000
_cell.length_c   1.000
_cell.angle_alpha   90.00
_cell.angle_beta   90.00
_cell.angle_gamma   90.00
#
_symmetry.space_group_name_H-M   'P 1'
#
loop_
_entity.id
_entity.type
_entity.pdbx_description
1 polymer ?
#
loop_
_entity_poly.entity_id
_entity_poly.type
_entity_poly.pdbx_seq_one_letter_code
_entity_poly.pdbx_strand_id
1 'polypeptide(L)'
;MKRPEEYFVKTGFYDLLPMALQVAENLGYGPSEMIEAVCKVSDKFHQYPPTKNRTAWFRMVFEEKLKEARGDILAYEAKTKTRWDK
;
A
#
# COMPACT_ATOMS: atom_id res chain seq x y z
N MET A 1 -6.72 15.29 -4.67
CA MET A 1 -6.31 14.40 -3.57
C MET A 1 -6.58 12.98 -4.02
N LYS A 2 -5.59 12.07 -4.06
CA LYS A 2 -5.82 10.70 -4.48
C LYS A 2 -6.51 9.95 -3.35
N ARG A 3 -7.60 9.25 -3.67
CA ARG A 3 -8.44 8.52 -2.71
C ARG A 3 -8.06 7.03 -2.74
N PRO A 4 -7.67 6.41 -1.62
CA PRO A 4 -7.35 4.99 -1.57
C PRO A 4 -8.44 4.12 -2.20
N GLU A 5 -9.71 4.46 -1.98
CA GLU A 5 -10.88 3.73 -2.45
C GLU A 5 -10.84 3.45 -3.96
N GLU A 6 -10.46 4.43 -4.78
CA GLU A 6 -10.38 4.28 -6.23
C GLU A 6 -9.32 3.24 -6.66
N TYR A 7 -8.21 3.17 -5.91
CA TYR A 7 -7.14 2.20 -6.17
C TYR A 7 -7.51 0.81 -5.68
N PHE A 8 -8.22 0.70 -4.57
CA PHE A 8 -8.76 -0.57 -4.09
C PHE A 8 -9.80 -1.15 -5.07
N VAL A 9 -10.63 -0.31 -5.70
CA VAL A 9 -11.51 -0.74 -6.80
C VAL A 9 -10.70 -1.24 -7.99
N LYS A 10 -9.72 -0.47 -8.47
CA LYS A 10 -8.92 -0.83 -9.65
C LYS A 10 -8.08 -2.09 -9.48
N THR A 11 -7.61 -2.36 -8.27
CA THR A 11 -6.78 -3.54 -7.96
C THR A 11 -7.60 -4.78 -7.59
N GLY A 12 -8.94 -4.66 -7.50
CA GLY A 12 -9.80 -5.78 -7.14
C GLY A 12 -9.72 -6.18 -5.66
N PHE A 13 -9.34 -5.26 -4.77
CA PHE A 13 -9.27 -5.45 -3.32
C PHE A 13 -10.27 -4.60 -2.53
N TYR A 14 -11.26 -3.99 -3.20
CA TYR A 14 -12.26 -3.13 -2.55
C TYR A 14 -13.02 -3.82 -1.40
N ASP A 15 -13.24 -5.13 -1.51
CA ASP A 15 -13.83 -5.95 -0.46
C ASP A 15 -13.01 -5.96 0.85
N LEU A 16 -11.70 -5.70 0.77
CA LEU A 16 -10.78 -5.68 1.89
C LEU A 16 -10.43 -4.26 2.36
N LEU A 17 -11.01 -3.22 1.75
CA LEU A 17 -10.78 -1.83 2.13
C LEU A 17 -11.03 -1.54 3.62
N PRO A 18 -12.12 -2.03 4.27
CA PRO A 18 -12.34 -1.79 5.70
C PRO A 18 -11.20 -2.33 6.58
N MET A 19 -10.68 -3.52 6.25
CA MET A 19 -9.53 -4.11 6.94
C MET A 19 -8.27 -3.28 6.71
N ALA A 20 -8.02 -2.86 5.47
CA ALA A 20 -6.85 -2.06 5.13
C ALA A 20 -6.84 -0.71 5.87
N LEU A 21 -8.00 -0.05 6.00
CA LEU A 21 -8.14 1.18 6.77
C LEU A 21 -7.78 0.95 8.25
N GLN A 22 -8.32 -0.09 8.87
CA GLN A 22 -8.01 -0.44 10.26
C GLN A 22 -6.53 -0.76 10.47
N VAL A 23 -5.92 -1.52 9.56
CA VAL A 23 -4.48 -1.85 9.63
C VAL A 23 -3.62 -0.59 9.48
N ALA A 24 -3.94 0.27 8.52
CA ALA A 24 -3.22 1.51 8.30
C ALA A 24 -3.31 2.45 9.51
N GLU A 25 -4.52 2.62 10.07
CA GLU A 25 -4.74 3.42 11.28
C GLU A 25 -3.93 2.89 12.46
N ASN A 26 -4.03 1.59 12.76
CA ASN A 26 -3.33 0.96 13.89
C ASN A 26 -1.80 1.08 13.80
N LEU A 27 -1.26 1.15 12.58
CA LEU A 27 0.18 1.23 12.33
C LEU A 27 0.64 2.66 11.96
N GLY A 28 -0.28 3.63 11.96
CA GLY A 28 0.00 5.03 11.68
C GLY A 28 0.40 5.34 10.23
N TYR A 29 -0.14 4.62 9.25
CA TYR A 29 0.05 4.89 7.81
C TYR A 29 -1.04 5.80 7.23
N GLY A 30 -0.64 6.65 6.29
CA GLY A 30 -1.55 7.57 5.60
C GLY A 30 -2.07 7.04 4.26
N PRO A 31 -2.96 7.81 3.61
CA PRO A 31 -3.53 7.47 2.31
C PRO A 31 -2.48 7.23 1.21
N SER A 32 -1.37 7.99 1.23
CA SER A 32 -0.30 7.85 0.25
C SER A 32 0.38 6.48 0.33
N GLU A 33 0.72 6.02 1.53
CA GLU A 33 1.26 4.68 1.74
C GLU A 33 0.26 3.60 1.35
N MET A 34 -1.02 3.77 1.70
CA MET A 34 -2.07 2.79 1.34
C MET A 34 -2.24 2.61 -0.17
N ILE A 35 -2.23 3.71 -0.92
CA ILE A 35 -2.36 3.69 -2.38
C ILE A 35 -1.20 2.92 -3.01
N GLU A 36 0.03 3.24 -2.61
CA GLU A 36 1.21 2.55 -3.13
C GLU A 36 1.22 1.08 -2.71
N ALA A 37 0.88 0.80 -1.45
CA ALA A 37 0.84 -0.55 -0.92
C ALA A 37 -0.17 -1.43 -1.68
N VAL A 38 -1.38 -0.94 -1.96
CA VAL A 38 -2.40 -1.75 -2.67
C VAL A 38 -2.02 -2.03 -4.12
N CYS A 39 -1.34 -1.09 -4.79
CA CYS A 39 -0.78 -1.34 -6.13
C CYS A 39 0.28 -2.45 -6.08
N LYS A 40 1.21 -2.40 -5.12
CA LYS A 40 2.23 -3.45 -4.94
C LYS A 40 1.63 -4.80 -4.53
N VAL A 41 0.55 -4.81 -3.75
CA VAL A 41 -0.20 -6.03 -3.44
C VAL A 41 -0.80 -6.62 -4.71
N SER A 42 -1.39 -5.78 -5.57
CA SER A 42 -1.90 -6.20 -6.88
C SER A 42 -0.81 -6.82 -7.74
N ASP A 43 0.37 -6.21 -7.82
CA ASP A 43 1.49 -6.77 -8.59
C ASP A 43 1.89 -8.16 -8.05
N LYS A 44 2.00 -8.30 -6.72
CA LYS A 44 2.32 -9.57 -6.06
C LYS A 44 1.22 -10.61 -6.26
N PHE A 45 -0.06 -10.21 -6.30
CA PHE A 45 -1.19 -11.08 -6.56
C PHE A 45 -1.15 -11.66 -7.98
N HIS A 46 -0.83 -10.83 -8.97
CA HIS A 46 -0.73 -11.28 -10.36
C HIS A 46 0.48 -12.20 -10.58
N GLN A 47 1.57 -11.99 -9.86
CA GLN A 47 2.75 -12.84 -9.94
C GLN A 47 2.60 -14.16 -9.15
N TYR A 48 2.02 -14.07 -7.95
CA TYR A 48 1.92 -15.17 -6.98
C TYR A 48 0.58 -15.13 -6.24
N PRO A 49 -0.52 -15.58 -6.89
CA PRO A 49 -1.84 -15.54 -6.29
C PRO A 49 -1.94 -16.49 -5.08
N PRO A 50 -2.70 -16.13 -4.02
CA PRO A 50 -2.91 -16.99 -2.86
C PRO A 50 -3.71 -18.25 -3.24
N THR A 51 -3.33 -19.39 -2.67
CA THR A 51 -3.96 -20.69 -2.95
C THR A 51 -5.07 -21.08 -1.97
N LYS A 52 -5.21 -20.37 -0.84
CA LYS A 52 -6.17 -20.72 0.23
C LYS A 52 -6.93 -19.50 0.75
N ASN A 53 -6.29 -18.71 1.63
CA ASN A 53 -6.95 -17.62 2.34
C ASN A 53 -6.49 -16.27 1.78
N ARG A 54 -7.27 -15.72 0.84
CA ARG A 54 -6.99 -14.42 0.21
C ARG A 54 -6.94 -13.29 1.23
N THR A 55 -7.79 -13.29 2.24
CA THR A 55 -7.85 -12.22 3.26
C THR A 55 -6.62 -12.23 4.16
N ALA A 56 -6.22 -13.40 4.68
CA ALA A 56 -5.03 -13.52 5.50
C ALA A 56 -3.76 -13.21 4.71
N TRP A 57 -3.69 -13.70 3.47
CA TRP A 57 -2.60 -13.38 2.54
C TRP A 57 -2.52 -11.87 2.27
N PHE A 58 -3.66 -11.25 1.95
CA PHE A 58 -3.74 -9.81 1.70
C PHE A 58 -3.23 -9.03 2.90
N ARG A 59 -3.72 -9.32 4.11
CA ARG A 59 -3.30 -8.59 5.32
C ARG A 59 -1.79 -8.64 5.51
N MET A 60 -1.20 -9.84 5.44
CA MET A 60 0.24 -10.03 5.61
C MET A 60 1.04 -9.25 4.55
N VAL A 61 0.64 -9.35 3.28
CA VAL A 61 1.31 -8.66 2.16
C VAL A 61 1.11 -7.15 2.26
N PHE A 62 -0.09 -6.68 2.61
CA PHE A 62 -0.40 -5.26 2.74
C PHE A 62 0.43 -4.61 3.85
N GLU A 63 0.57 -5.26 5.02
CA GLU A 63 1.44 -4.80 6.10
C GLU A 63 2.92 -4.70 5.68
N GLU A 64 3.41 -5.66 4.88
CA GLU A 64 4.75 -5.62 4.27
C GLU A 64 4.88 -4.42 3.32
N LYS A 65 3.89 -4.22 2.44
CA LYS A 65 3.93 -3.17 1.40
C LYS A 65 3.70 -1.76 1.94
N LEU A 66 3.02 -1.60 3.07
CA LEU A 66 2.92 -0.31 3.77
C LEU A 66 4.30 0.18 4.26
N LYS A 67 5.11 -0.72 4.82
CA LYS A 67 6.48 -0.40 5.27
C LYS A 67 7.36 0.00 4.09
N GLU A 68 7.28 -0.77 3.00
CA GLU A 68 8.00 -0.50 1.77
C GLU A 68 7.60 0.86 1.16
N ALA A 69 6.30 1.13 1.06
CA ALA A 69 5.77 2.39 0.53
C ALA A 69 6.26 3.61 1.34
N ARG A 70 6.26 3.52 2.67
CA ARG A 70 6.82 4.59 3.53
C ARG A 70 8.30 4.81 3.24
N GLY A 71 9.08 3.72 3.11
CA GLY A 71 10.49 3.82 2.76
C GLY A 71 10.72 4.54 1.44
N ASP A 72 9.94 4.21 0.41
CA ASP A 72 10.04 4.83 -0.91
C ASP A 72 9.66 6.31 -0.89
N ILE A 73 8.60 6.68 -0.17
CA ILE A 73 8.16 8.07 -0.02
C ILE A 73 9.24 8.89 0.68
N LEU A 74 9.76 8.42 1.81
CA LEU A 74 10.83 9.12 2.54
C LEU A 74 12.10 9.25 1.70
N ALA A 75 12.48 8.20 0.96
CA ALA A 75 13.63 8.23 0.07
C ALA A 75 13.44 9.23 -1.09
N TYR A 76 12.23 9.30 -1.64
CA TYR A 76 11.88 10.28 -2.68
C TYR A 76 11.95 11.71 -2.11
N GLU A 77 11.34 11.97 -0.96
CA GLU A 77 11.37 13.26 -0.29
C GLU A 77 12.81 13.72 0.00
N ALA A 78 13.64 12.84 0.56
CA ALA A 78 15.05 13.13 0.79
C ALA A 78 15.80 13.52 -0.49
N LYS A 79 15.60 12.77 -1.59
CA LYS A 79 16.21 13.08 -2.89
C LYS A 79 15.74 14.43 -3.44
N THR A 80 14.45 14.74 -3.31
CA THR A 80 13.92 16.03 -3.78
C THR A 80 14.49 17.19 -2.99
N LYS A 81 14.59 17.07 -1.65
CA LYS A 81 15.18 18.10 -0.79
C LYS A 81 16.64 18.38 -1.17
N THR A 82 17.47 17.35 -1.29
CA THR A 82 18.88 17.50 -1.70
C THR A 82 19.05 18.09 -3.11
N ARG A 83 18.04 17.97 -3.99
CA ARG A 83 18.11 18.52 -5.37
C ARG A 83 17.93 20.03 -5.43
N TRP A 84 17.19 20.62 -4.49
CA TRP A 84 16.89 22.06 -4.46
C TRP A 84 17.78 22.85 -3.50
N ASP A 85 18.54 22.16 -2.63
CA ASP A 85 19.56 22.75 -1.75
C ASP A 85 20.95 22.86 -2.43
N LYS A 86 21.07 22.50 -3.71
CA LYS A 86 22.28 22.63 -4.54
C LYS A 86 22.11 23.72 -5.59
#